data_AF-A0A126QUZ7-F1
#
_entry.id   AF-A0A126QUZ7-F1
#
_cell.length_a   1.000
_cell.length_b   1.000
_cell.length_c   1.000
_cell.angle_alpha   90.00
_cell.angle_beta   90.00
_cell.angle_gamma   90.00
#
_symmetry.space_group_name_H-M   'P 1'
#
loop_
_entity.id
_entity.type
_entity.pdbx_description
1 polymer ?
#
loop_
_entity_poly.entity_id
_entity_poly.type
_entity_poly.pdbx_seq_one_letter_code
_entity_poly.pdbx_strand_id
1 'polypeptide(L)'
;MYNPSDMMHAKTLTEKHCGRCGHDWISSIDTPARCPHCGTYHWQGESTVYMCCMCGHSWFSRTPKTPMRCPKCKTRSWQNGSRRFNPKSVNTEDKDVRAVIDMYLHGKGCVAIAMSTGMALSNVIDIVKITVSDGRQPRM
;
A
#
# COMPACT_ATOMS: atom_id res chain seq x y z
N MET A 1 0.59 -57.57 -17.99
CA MET A 1 -0.30 -57.54 -16.81
C MET A 1 -0.32 -56.11 -16.30
N TYR A 2 -1.42 -55.42 -16.55
CA TYR A 2 -1.58 -54.01 -16.20
C TYR A 2 -2.02 -53.93 -14.73
N ASN A 3 -1.26 -53.20 -13.91
CA ASN A 3 -1.50 -53.13 -12.47
C ASN A 3 -2.61 -52.09 -12.20
N PRO A 4 -3.75 -52.45 -11.57
CA PRO A 4 -4.90 -51.53 -11.42
C PRO A 4 -4.68 -50.37 -10.45
N SER A 5 -3.51 -50.25 -9.83
CA SER A 5 -3.22 -49.26 -8.78
C SER A 5 -2.78 -47.87 -9.31
N ASP A 6 -2.62 -47.69 -10.62
CA ASP A 6 -2.33 -46.37 -11.23
C ASP A 6 -3.61 -45.52 -11.48
N MET A 7 -4.68 -45.77 -10.72
CA MET A 7 -5.87 -44.92 -10.72
C MET A 7 -5.63 -43.66 -9.90
N MET A 8 -5.33 -42.58 -10.62
CA MET A 8 -5.78 -41.21 -10.35
C MET A 8 -5.76 -40.75 -8.89
N HIS A 9 -4.59 -40.41 -8.37
CA HIS A 9 -4.53 -39.32 -7.41
C HIS A 9 -4.66 -38.02 -8.20
N ALA A 10 -5.91 -37.57 -8.40
CA ALA A 10 -6.17 -36.21 -8.82
C ALA A 10 -5.43 -35.29 -7.84
N LYS A 11 -4.32 -34.70 -8.28
CA LYS A 11 -3.51 -33.83 -7.45
C LYS A 11 -4.37 -32.64 -7.07
N THR A 12 -4.92 -32.64 -5.86
CA THR A 12 -5.73 -31.55 -5.35
C THR A 12 -4.87 -30.29 -5.34
N LEU A 13 -5.14 -29.39 -6.28
CA LEU A 13 -4.51 -28.09 -6.30
C LEU A 13 -5.08 -27.30 -5.12
N THR A 14 -4.20 -26.90 -4.22
CA THR A 14 -4.57 -26.13 -3.03
C THR A 14 -3.91 -24.78 -3.11
N GLU A 15 -4.71 -23.74 -2.83
CA GLU A 15 -4.21 -22.37 -2.69
C GLU A 15 -3.46 -22.25 -1.37
N LYS A 16 -2.31 -21.58 -1.41
CA LYS A 16 -1.41 -21.38 -0.28
C LYS A 16 -1.07 -19.89 -0.19
N HIS A 17 -0.99 -19.39 1.04
CA HIS A 17 -0.65 -18.00 1.34
C HIS A 17 0.65 -17.94 2.15
N CYS A 18 1.55 -17.00 1.85
CA CYS A 18 2.79 -16.84 2.60
C CYS A 18 2.62 -15.76 3.66
N GLY A 19 2.61 -16.15 4.94
CA GLY A 19 2.60 -15.21 6.06
C GLY A 19 3.73 -14.19 6.06
N ARG A 20 4.88 -14.51 5.46
CA ARG A 20 6.05 -13.61 5.49
C ARG A 20 5.98 -12.48 4.45
N CYS A 21 5.48 -12.75 3.25
CA CYS A 21 5.48 -11.78 2.15
C CYS A 21 4.11 -11.49 1.56
N GLY A 22 3.08 -12.20 2.01
CA GLY A 22 1.71 -12.10 1.52
C GLY A 22 1.48 -12.68 0.14
N HIS A 23 2.43 -13.44 -0.40
CA HIS A 23 2.27 -14.02 -1.73
C HIS A 23 1.34 -15.23 -1.70
N ASP A 24 0.37 -15.25 -2.59
CA ASP A 24 -0.52 -16.37 -2.84
C ASP A 24 -0.03 -17.21 -4.03
N TRP A 25 -0.09 -18.54 -3.92
CA TRP A 25 0.24 -19.45 -5.00
C TRP A 25 -0.58 -20.75 -4.91
N ILE A 26 -0.71 -21.42 -6.05
CA ILE A 26 -1.36 -22.72 -6.14
C ILE A 26 -0.29 -23.81 -6.14
N SER A 27 -0.48 -24.85 -5.32
CA SER A 27 0.41 -26.02 -5.29
C SER A 27 -0.37 -27.32 -5.28
N SER A 28 0.16 -28.32 -5.98
CA SER A 28 -0.28 -29.71 -5.85
C SER A 28 0.29 -30.41 -4.61
N ILE A 29 1.25 -29.77 -3.93
CA ILE A 29 1.87 -30.28 -2.71
C ILE A 29 1.16 -29.59 -1.56
N ASP A 30 0.70 -30.38 -0.58
CA ASP A 30 -0.05 -29.81 0.54
C ASP A 30 0.84 -28.92 1.45
N THR A 31 2.08 -29.35 1.68
CA THR A 31 3.07 -28.64 2.49
C THR A 31 4.34 -28.35 1.68
N PRO A 32 4.31 -27.39 0.74
CA PRO A 32 5.49 -27.01 -0.02
C PRO A 32 6.62 -26.56 0.92
N ALA A 33 7.87 -26.91 0.60
CA ALA A 33 8.99 -26.63 1.48
C ALA A 33 9.25 -25.13 1.66
N ARG A 34 8.97 -24.31 0.64
CA ARG A 34 9.28 -22.87 0.63
C ARG A 34 8.23 -22.07 -0.13
N CYS A 35 8.10 -20.79 0.24
CA CYS A 35 7.39 -19.82 -0.58
C CYS A 35 8.16 -19.57 -1.89
N PRO A 36 7.52 -19.64 -3.06
CA PRO A 36 8.19 -19.42 -4.35
C PRO A 36 8.63 -17.96 -4.56
N HIS A 37 7.95 -17.00 -3.92
CA HIS A 37 8.27 -15.58 -4.09
C HIS A 37 9.40 -15.08 -3.19
N CYS A 38 9.40 -15.43 -1.91
CA CYS A 38 10.40 -14.94 -0.94
C CYS A 38 11.39 -16.00 -0.45
N GLY A 39 11.24 -17.26 -0.87
CA GLY A 39 12.15 -18.36 -0.53
C GLY A 39 12.09 -18.81 0.94
N THR A 40 11.18 -18.26 1.75
CA THR A 40 11.07 -18.58 3.18
C THR A 40 10.56 -20.00 3.39
N TYR A 41 11.14 -20.68 4.37
CA TYR A 41 10.63 -21.97 4.86
C TYR A 41 9.43 -21.82 5.79
N HIS A 42 9.34 -20.68 6.50
CA HIS A 42 8.26 -20.39 7.45
C HIS A 42 7.16 -19.58 6.78
N TRP A 43 6.52 -20.15 5.75
CA TRP A 43 5.45 -19.46 5.02
C TRP A 43 4.07 -19.65 5.66
N GLN A 44 3.89 -20.66 6.51
CA GLN A 44 2.63 -21.00 7.19
C GLN A 44 2.32 -20.14 8.41
N GLY A 45 3.24 -19.25 8.83
CA GLY A 45 3.04 -18.39 9.99
C GLY A 45 2.03 -17.27 9.74
N GLU A 46 1.63 -16.58 10.81
CA GLU A 46 0.78 -15.39 10.70
C GLU A 46 1.49 -14.25 9.98
N SER A 47 0.74 -13.52 9.16
CA SER A 47 1.25 -12.33 8.48
C SER A 47 1.21 -11.10 9.38
N THR A 48 2.39 -10.53 9.61
CA THR A 48 2.48 -9.21 10.25
C THR A 48 2.54 -8.14 9.17
N VAL A 49 1.42 -7.45 8.96
CA VAL A 49 1.32 -6.33 8.01
C VAL A 49 1.40 -5.01 8.77
N TYR A 50 2.24 -4.11 8.29
CA TYR A 50 2.35 -2.74 8.79
C TYR A 50 1.90 -1.75 7.72
N MET A 51 1.28 -0.65 8.16
CA MET A 51 0.92 0.48 7.31
C MET A 51 1.52 1.76 7.89
N CYS A 52 2.18 2.55 7.05
CA CYS A 52 2.74 3.83 7.44
C CYS A 52 1.64 4.89 7.49
N CYS A 53 1.36 5.45 8.66
CA CYS A 53 0.38 6.53 8.83
C CYS A 53 0.78 7.84 8.13
N MET A 54 2.05 8.00 7.75
CA MET A 54 2.55 9.22 7.09
C MET A 54 2.48 9.19 5.56
N CYS A 55 2.57 8.01 4.94
CA CYS A 55 2.61 7.89 3.47
C CYS A 55 1.64 6.84 2.89
N GLY A 56 0.86 6.16 3.76
CA GLY A 56 -0.10 5.14 3.38
C GLY A 56 0.50 3.82 2.87
N HIS A 57 1.82 3.69 2.81
CA HIS A 57 2.43 2.46 2.31
C HIS A 57 2.22 1.30 3.28
N SER A 58 1.74 0.17 2.77
CA SER A 58 1.64 -1.10 3.49
C SER A 58 2.76 -2.06 3.09
N TRP A 59 3.26 -2.85 4.04
CA TRP A 59 4.27 -3.88 3.79
C TRP A 59 4.18 -5.04 4.78
N PHE A 60 4.63 -6.21 4.34
CA PHE A 60 4.79 -7.39 5.19
C PHE A 60 6.13 -7.34 5.93
N SER A 61 6.11 -7.63 7.23
CA SER A 61 7.32 -7.71 8.01
C SER A 61 8.05 -9.02 7.75
N ARG A 62 9.34 -8.92 7.38
CA ARG A 62 10.19 -10.10 7.18
C ARG A 62 10.81 -10.62 8.48
N THR A 63 10.64 -9.89 9.58
CA THR A 63 11.19 -10.15 10.90
C THR A 63 10.11 -9.99 11.96
N PRO A 64 10.19 -10.71 13.09
CA PRO A 64 9.24 -10.54 14.20
C PRO A 64 9.40 -9.19 14.91
N LYS A 65 10.53 -8.50 14.69
CA LYS A 65 10.78 -7.18 15.26
C LYS A 65 9.96 -6.12 14.53
N THR A 66 9.33 -5.24 15.30
CA THR A 66 8.67 -4.03 14.81
C THR A 66 9.69 -3.16 14.04
N PRO A 67 9.38 -2.73 12.80
CA PRO A 67 10.32 -1.99 11.98
C PRO A 67 10.60 -0.60 12.58
N MET A 68 11.84 -0.15 12.52
CA MET A 68 12.21 1.17 13.04
C MET A 68 11.85 2.31 12.07
N ARG A 69 11.66 2.01 10.78
CA ARG A 69 11.39 2.99 9.72
C ARG A 69 10.43 2.44 8.67
N CYS A 70 9.66 3.33 8.04
CA CYS A 70 8.90 2.99 6.84
C CYS A 70 9.87 2.69 5.67
N PRO A 71 9.70 1.57 4.93
CA PRO A 71 10.57 1.24 3.81
C PRO A 71 10.44 2.20 2.62
N LYS A 72 9.27 2.85 2.44
CA LYS A 72 9.01 3.83 1.38
C LYS A 72 9.53 5.22 1.71
N CYS A 73 8.96 5.89 2.72
CA CYS A 73 9.29 7.28 3.05
C CYS A 73 10.39 7.45 4.11
N LYS A 74 10.93 6.35 4.65
CA LYS A 74 12.01 6.32 5.65
C LYS A 74 11.69 6.99 7.01
N THR A 75 10.46 7.43 7.23
CA THR A 75 10.04 8.01 8.52
C THR A 75 10.15 7.01 9.67
N ARG A 76 10.55 7.49 10.85
CA ARG A 76 10.53 6.72 12.11
C ARG A 76 9.15 6.71 12.76
N SER A 77 8.33 7.71 12.48
CA SER A 77 6.98 7.89 13.05
C SER A 77 5.92 7.24 12.16
N TRP A 78 6.17 6.01 11.69
CA TRP A 78 5.25 5.33 10.77
C TRP A 78 4.09 4.64 11.51
N GLN A 79 4.29 4.28 12.79
CA GLN A 79 3.29 3.61 13.64
C GLN A 79 2.55 4.61 14.52
N ASN A 80 3.30 5.46 15.22
CA ASN A 80 2.70 6.52 16.00
C ASN A 80 2.34 7.63 15.03
N GLY A 81 1.04 7.74 14.75
CA GLY A 81 0.41 8.94 14.23
C GLY A 81 0.53 10.14 15.19
N SER A 82 1.55 10.16 16.07
CA SER A 82 2.09 11.37 16.68
C SER A 82 2.58 12.24 15.54
N ARG A 83 1.58 12.88 14.96
CA ARG A 83 1.65 13.96 14.02
C ARG A 83 2.62 14.99 14.60
N ARG A 84 3.89 14.87 14.25
CA ARG A 84 4.48 15.99 13.52
C ARG A 84 4.11 15.83 12.04
N PHE A 85 2.84 15.56 11.70
CA PHE A 85 2.09 16.63 11.05
C PHE A 85 2.54 17.94 11.67
N ASN A 86 3.26 18.70 10.90
CA ASN A 86 3.22 20.12 11.11
C ASN A 86 1.84 20.53 10.56
N PRO A 87 0.78 20.69 11.37
CA PRO A 87 -0.50 21.23 10.92
C PRO A 87 -0.41 22.66 10.38
N LYS A 88 0.78 23.24 10.20
CA LYS A 88 0.94 24.55 9.55
C LYS A 88 0.48 24.57 8.08
N SER A 89 -0.20 23.57 7.53
CA SER A 89 -0.63 23.69 6.13
C SER A 89 -1.93 23.02 5.68
N VAL A 90 -2.82 22.56 6.57
CA VAL A 90 -4.23 22.29 6.15
C VAL A 90 -5.17 22.67 7.29
N ASN A 91 -5.14 23.95 7.70
CA ASN A 91 -6.35 24.65 8.10
C ASN A 91 -6.98 25.24 6.83
N THR A 92 -7.20 24.41 5.81
CA THR A 92 -8.01 24.84 4.67
C THR A 92 -9.43 24.44 5.00
N GLU A 93 -10.30 25.43 5.04
CA GLU A 93 -11.73 25.19 5.22
C GLU A 93 -12.19 24.25 4.10
N ASP A 94 -13.27 23.49 4.31
CA ASP A 94 -13.85 22.63 3.26
C ASP A 94 -14.11 23.40 1.95
N LYS A 95 -14.31 24.71 2.05
CA LYS A 95 -14.43 25.64 0.92
C LYS A 95 -13.16 25.73 0.07
N ASP A 96 -11.98 25.77 0.70
CA ASP A 96 -10.70 25.88 0.00
C ASP A 96 -10.37 24.57 -0.73
N VAL A 97 -10.70 23.42 -0.13
CA VAL A 97 -10.53 22.11 -0.77
C VAL A 97 -11.41 22.01 -2.02
N ARG A 98 -12.68 22.42 -1.93
CA ARG A 98 -13.60 22.45 -3.07
C ARG A 98 -13.11 23.40 -4.17
N ALA A 99 -12.64 24.59 -3.81
CA ALA A 99 -12.12 25.56 -4.76
C ALA A 99 -10.89 25.04 -5.52
N VAL A 100 -9.97 24.35 -4.83
CA VAL A 100 -8.80 23.72 -5.47
C VAL A 100 -9.22 22.65 -6.48
N ILE A 101 -10.15 21.76 -6.10
CA ILE A 101 -10.64 20.71 -6.98
C ILE A 101 -11.34 21.31 -8.20
N ASP A 102 -12.25 22.25 -7.99
CA ASP A 102 -12.99 22.92 -9.05
C ASP A 102 -12.05 23.60 -10.06
N MET A 103 -11.10 24.39 -9.58
CA MET A 103 -10.13 25.06 -10.46
C MET A 103 -9.27 24.07 -11.25
N TYR A 104 -8.86 22.96 -10.63
CA TYR A 104 -8.05 21.94 -11.28
C TYR A 104 -8.83 21.22 -12.38
N LEU A 105 -10.09 20.86 -12.13
CA LEU A 105 -10.98 20.25 -13.12
C LEU A 105 -11.27 21.17 -14.30
N HIS A 106 -11.26 22.49 -14.09
CA HIS A 106 -11.33 23.50 -15.15
C HIS A 106 -10.00 23.71 -15.90
N GLY A 107 -8.98 22.89 -15.66
CA GLY A 107 -7.71 22.91 -16.38
C GLY A 107 -6.69 23.92 -15.87
N LYS A 108 -6.92 24.54 -14.69
CA LYS A 108 -5.88 25.39 -14.08
C LYS A 108 -4.74 24.54 -13.53
N GLY A 109 -3.51 24.91 -13.85
CA GLY A 109 -2.32 24.26 -13.29
C GLY A 109 -2.15 24.54 -11.79
N CYS A 110 -1.54 23.61 -11.05
CA CYS A 110 -1.37 23.70 -9.60
C CYS A 110 -0.70 25.00 -9.12
N VAL A 111 0.20 25.58 -9.91
CA VAL A 111 0.86 26.86 -9.59
C VAL A 111 -0.13 28.02 -9.66
N ALA A 112 -0.95 28.08 -10.70
CA ALA A 112 -1.97 29.12 -10.84
C ALA A 112 -3.03 29.01 -9.74
N ILE A 113 -3.39 27.80 -9.34
CA ILE A 113 -4.32 27.56 -8.23
C ILE A 113 -3.70 28.05 -6.91
N ALA A 114 -2.45 27.69 -6.61
CA ALA A 114 -1.76 28.10 -5.40
C ALA A 114 -1.70 29.64 -5.25
N MET A 115 -1.40 30.34 -6.35
CA MET A 115 -1.42 31.81 -6.38
C MET A 115 -2.83 32.38 -6.19
N SER A 116 -3.85 31.72 -6.75
CA SER A 116 -5.25 32.20 -6.66
C SER A 116 -5.87 31.98 -5.28
N THR A 117 -5.57 30.85 -4.63
CA THR A 117 -6.11 30.47 -3.32
C THR A 117 -5.25 30.95 -2.15
N GLY A 118 -4.05 31.47 -2.42
CA GLY A 118 -3.08 31.85 -1.38
C GLY A 118 -2.50 30.65 -0.61
N MET A 119 -2.70 29.42 -1.11
CA MET A 119 -2.21 28.20 -0.49
C MET A 119 -0.76 27.91 -0.88
N ALA A 120 -0.01 27.28 0.02
CA ALA A 120 1.27 26.71 -0.36
C ALA A 120 1.09 25.70 -1.50
N LEU A 121 1.97 25.74 -2.52
CA LEU A 121 1.91 24.85 -3.67
C LEU A 121 1.87 23.36 -3.27
N SER A 122 2.60 22.99 -2.21
CA SER A 122 2.57 21.63 -1.66
C SER A 122 1.16 21.19 -1.26
N ASN A 123 0.36 22.08 -0.66
CA ASN A 123 -1.00 21.77 -0.23
C ASN A 123 -1.93 21.54 -1.42
N VAL A 124 -1.80 22.36 -2.46
CA VAL A 124 -2.56 22.19 -3.69
C VAL A 124 -2.24 20.83 -4.33
N ILE A 125 -0.96 20.48 -4.40
CA ILE A 125 -0.51 19.19 -4.92
C ILE A 125 -1.07 18.03 -4.07
N ASP A 126 -1.01 18.14 -2.74
CA ASP A 126 -1.50 17.09 -1.85
C ASP A 126 -3.02 16.91 -1.95
N ILE A 127 -3.79 18.00 -2.04
CA ILE A 127 -5.24 17.94 -2.27
C ILE A 127 -5.53 17.22 -3.57
N VAL A 128 -4.96 17.67 -4.69
CA VAL A 128 -5.16 17.02 -6.00
C VAL A 128 -4.74 15.55 -5.97
N LYS A 129 -3.66 15.22 -5.25
CA LYS A 129 -3.17 13.84 -5.11
C LYS A 129 -4.14 12.92 -4.38
N ILE A 130 -4.78 13.44 -3.35
CA ILE A 130 -5.70 12.71 -2.50
C ILE A 130 -7.05 12.57 -3.19
N THR A 131 -7.55 13.64 -3.83
CA THR A 131 -8.95 13.71 -4.28
C THR A 131 -9.15 13.42 -5.76
N VAL A 132 -8.22 13.81 -6.64
CA VAL A 132 -8.43 13.78 -8.10
C VAL A 132 -7.54 12.77 -8.82
N SER A 133 -6.27 12.62 -8.47
CA SER A 133 -5.33 11.78 -9.24
C SER A 133 -4.15 11.38 -8.38
N ASP A 134 -3.74 10.12 -8.37
CA ASP A 134 -2.54 9.70 -7.63
C ASP A 134 -1.21 10.08 -8.33
N GLY A 135 -1.29 10.84 -9.43
CA GLY A 135 -0.15 11.20 -10.28
C GLY A 135 0.24 10.13 -11.30
N ARG A 136 -0.44 8.99 -11.34
CA ARG A 136 -0.31 7.96 -12.39
C ARG A 136 -1.62 7.75 -13.14
N GLN A 137 -2.74 7.79 -12.45
CA GLN A 137 -4.07 7.69 -13.03
C GLN A 137 -5.05 8.63 -12.30
N PRO A 138 -6.01 9.23 -13.02
CA PRO A 138 -7.08 9.96 -12.37
C PRO A 138 -7.95 9.00 -11.57
N ARG A 139 -8.35 9.41 -10.37
CA ARG A 139 -9.34 8.74 -9.52
C ARG A 139 -10.72 9.18 -10.03
N MET A 140 -11.12 8.67 -11.19
CA MET A 140 -12.49 8.79 -11.71
C MET A 140 -13.32 7.59 -11.26
#